data_AF-A0A4R4FEY7-F1
#
_entry.id   AF-A0A4R4FEY7-F1
#
_cell.length_a   1.000
_cell.length_b   1.000
_cell.length_c   1.000
_cell.angle_alpha   90.00
_cell.angle_beta   90.00
_cell.angle_gamma   90.00
#
_symmetry.space_group_name_H-M   'P 1'
#
loop_
_entity.id
_entity.type
_entity.pdbx_description
1 polymer ?
#
loop_
_entity_poly.entity_id
_entity_poly.type
_entity_poly.pdbx_seq_one_letter_code
_entity_poly.pdbx_strand_id
1 'polypeptide(L)'
;MPKLDLTVTISVILALCATITPSITTFLNNRHQLKMKKLELELQEKKELLFYRREVYENYLKYTMRCIHRDDNESAHLYDEYYALALIYFPSELTPVLMDINQCVTTRNGFQSLDAFNELSKNIRGILKTM
;
A
#
# COMPACT_ATOMS: atom_id res chain seq x y z
N MET A 1 -22.08 44.65 53.31
CA MET A 1 -21.36 43.97 52.23
C MET A 1 -20.90 42.62 52.75
N PRO A 2 -21.30 41.48 52.15
CA PRO A 2 -20.83 40.18 52.62
C PRO A 2 -19.32 40.06 52.37
N LYS A 3 -18.56 39.65 53.39
CA LYS A 3 -17.12 39.36 53.27
C LYS A 3 -16.99 37.97 52.65
N LEU A 4 -16.47 37.88 51.43
CA LEU A 4 -16.12 36.62 50.81
C LEU A 4 -15.02 35.96 51.66
N ASP A 5 -15.30 34.77 52.20
CA ASP A 5 -14.29 33.97 52.89
C ASP A 5 -13.30 33.44 51.86
N LEU A 6 -12.05 33.89 51.96
CA LEU A 6 -10.99 33.58 51.02
C LEU A 6 -10.81 32.05 50.87
N THR A 7 -10.90 31.33 51.99
CA THR A 7 -10.82 29.86 52.06
C THR A 7 -11.93 29.17 51.29
N VAL A 8 -13.17 29.64 51.42
CA VAL A 8 -14.33 29.09 50.69
C VAL A 8 -14.16 29.37 49.19
N THR A 9 -13.74 30.59 48.83
CA THR A 9 -13.52 30.99 47.44
C THR A 9 -12.45 30.15 46.76
N ILE A 10 -11.31 29.92 47.41
CA ILE A 10 -10.21 29.08 46.90
C ILE A 10 -10.68 27.62 46.76
N SER A 11 -11.43 27.10 47.72
CA SER A 11 -11.91 25.70 47.69
C SER A 11 -12.88 25.46 46.53
N VAL A 12 -13.78 26.40 46.26
CA VAL A 12 -14.70 26.34 45.12
C VAL A 12 -13.95 26.39 43.80
N ILE A 13 -12.94 27.25 43.68
CA ILE A 13 -12.08 27.32 42.47
C ILE A 13 -11.34 26.01 42.26
N LEU A 14 -10.74 25.42 43.29
CA LEU A 14 -10.04 24.14 43.19
C LEU A 14 -10.98 23.00 42.79
N ALA A 15 -12.19 22.96 43.33
CA ALA A 15 -13.20 21.96 42.96
C ALA A 15 -13.64 22.11 41.48
N LEU A 16 -13.80 23.35 41.01
CA LEU A 16 -14.10 23.63 39.60
C LEU A 16 -12.92 23.24 38.68
N CYS A 17 -11.69 23.60 39.04
CA CYS A 17 -10.51 23.21 38.26
C CYS A 17 -10.35 21.68 38.22
N ALA A 18 -10.54 20.98 39.35
CA ALA A 18 -10.41 19.53 39.43
C ALA A 18 -11.46 18.78 38.58
N THR A 19 -12.62 19.39 38.31
CA THR A 19 -13.69 18.78 37.51
C THR A 19 -13.60 19.16 36.03
N ILE A 20 -13.28 20.42 35.73
CA ILE A 20 -13.20 20.93 34.36
C ILE A 20 -11.91 20.47 33.67
N THR A 21 -10.78 20.44 34.38
CA THR A 21 -9.47 20.13 33.78
C THR A 21 -9.42 18.71 33.18
N PRO A 22 -9.88 17.64 33.88
CA PRO A 22 -9.94 16.30 33.29
C PRO A 22 -10.88 16.22 32.09
N SER A 23 -11.98 16.98 32.11
CA SER A 23 -12.97 17.01 31.02
C SER A 23 -12.37 17.61 29.75
N ILE A 24 -11.70 18.77 29.86
CA ILE A 24 -11.00 19.42 28.75
C ILE A 24 -9.85 18.53 28.25
N THR A 25 -9.04 18.00 29.16
CA THR A 25 -7.90 17.12 28.83
C THR A 25 -8.38 15.88 28.06
N THR A 26 -9.46 15.24 28.51
CA THR A 26 -10.04 14.07 27.86
C THR A 26 -10.55 14.42 26.45
N PHE A 27 -11.23 15.55 26.29
CA PHE A 27 -11.69 16.01 24.98
C PHE A 27 -10.54 16.27 24.00
N LEU A 28 -9.49 16.99 24.44
CA LEU A 28 -8.30 17.25 23.63
C LEU A 28 -7.60 15.95 23.25
N ASN A 29 -7.40 15.04 24.22
CA ASN A 29 -6.76 13.76 23.99
C ASN A 29 -7.55 12.91 22.99
N ASN A 30 -8.87 12.80 23.15
CA ASN A 30 -9.73 12.05 22.22
C ASN A 30 -9.68 12.63 20.82
N ARG A 31 -9.72 13.96 20.67
CA ARG A 31 -9.60 14.62 19.36
C ARG A 31 -8.25 14.33 18.71
N HIS A 32 -7.17 14.38 19.49
CA HIS A 32 -5.83 14.06 19.01
C HIS A 32 -5.73 12.59 18.58
N GLN A 33 -6.20 11.65 19.41
CA GLN A 33 -6.22 10.22 19.10
C GLN A 33 -7.04 9.90 17.86
N LEU A 34 -8.21 10.51 17.69
CA LEU A 34 -9.01 10.36 16.47
C LEU A 34 -8.26 10.83 15.22
N LYS A 35 -7.58 11.98 15.32
CA LYS A 35 -6.77 12.50 14.20
C LYS A 35 -5.60 11.55 13.86
N MET A 36 -4.89 11.06 14.87
CA MET A 36 -3.79 10.12 14.68
C MET A 36 -4.27 8.81 14.05
N LYS A 37 -5.35 8.21 14.58
CA LYS A 37 -5.93 6.99 14.02
C LYS A 37 -6.36 7.17 12.57
N LYS A 38 -6.92 8.33 12.22
CA LYS A 38 -7.28 8.63 10.82
C LYS A 38 -6.04 8.65 9.91
N LEU A 39 -4.97 9.32 10.33
CA LEU A 39 -3.72 9.37 9.57
C LEU A 39 -3.07 7.99 9.45
N GLU A 40 -3.13 7.17 10.49
CA GLU A 40 -2.64 5.79 10.46
C GLU A 40 -3.42 4.93 9.47
N LEU A 41 -4.75 5.04 9.44
CA LEU A 41 -5.58 4.32 8.46
C LEU A 41 -5.28 4.76 7.02
N GLU A 42 -5.19 6.06 6.76
CA GLU A 42 -4.84 6.58 5.42
C GLU A 42 -3.43 6.13 4.99
N LEU A 43 -2.47 6.08 5.92
CA LEU A 43 -1.13 5.57 5.64
C LEU A 43 -1.15 4.06 5.37
N GLN A 44 -1.95 3.31 6.14
CA GLN A 44 -2.09 1.87 6.01
C GLN A 44 -2.69 1.50 4.65
N GLU A 45 -3.79 2.13 4.23
CA GLU A 45 -4.40 1.94 2.91
C GLU A 45 -3.39 2.20 1.77
N LYS A 46 -2.61 3.28 1.88
CA LYS A 46 -1.56 3.60 0.91
C LYS A 46 -0.47 2.52 0.86
N LYS A 47 -0.02 2.05 2.01
CA LYS A 47 1.00 0.98 2.10
C LYS A 47 0.47 -0.32 1.52
N GLU A 48 -0.75 -0.71 1.83
CA GLU A 48 -1.38 -1.92 1.30
C GLU A 48 -1.46 -1.88 -0.22
N LEU A 49 -1.90 -0.75 -0.79
CA LEU A 49 -1.93 -0.59 -2.24
C LEU A 49 -0.53 -0.64 -2.88
N LEU A 50 0.47 -0.01 -2.25
CA LEU A 50 1.85 -0.04 -2.73
C LEU A 50 2.44 -1.45 -2.69
N PHE A 51 2.25 -2.18 -1.59
CA PHE A 51 2.74 -3.55 -1.44
C PHE A 51 2.03 -4.50 -2.40
N TYR A 52 0.72 -4.38 -2.54
CA TYR A 52 -0.03 -5.18 -3.48
C TYR A 52 0.45 -4.94 -4.92
N ARG A 53 0.63 -3.68 -5.32
CA ARG A 53 1.14 -3.38 -6.66
C ARG A 53 2.55 -3.94 -6.88
N ARG A 54 3.43 -3.81 -5.89
CA ARG A 54 4.78 -4.38 -5.92
C ARG A 54 4.74 -5.91 -6.06
N GLU A 55 3.85 -6.57 -5.34
CA GLU A 55 3.62 -8.01 -5.44
C GLU A 55 3.23 -8.41 -6.85
N VAL A 56 2.31 -7.68 -7.50
CA VAL A 56 1.94 -7.95 -8.90
C VAL A 56 3.14 -7.85 -9.84
N TYR A 57 4.00 -6.82 -9.71
CA TYR A 57 5.22 -6.72 -10.51
C TYR A 57 6.17 -7.90 -10.29
N GLU A 58 6.47 -8.20 -9.02
CA GLU A 58 7.45 -9.24 -8.67
C GLU A 58 6.97 -10.63 -9.07
N ASN A 59 5.70 -10.95 -8.83
CA ASN A 59 5.12 -12.25 -9.17
C ASN A 59 4.90 -12.41 -10.66
N TYR A 60 4.47 -11.38 -11.40
CA TYR A 60 4.42 -11.46 -12.86
C TYR A 60 5.78 -11.80 -13.44
N LEU A 61 6.84 -11.10 -13.02
CA LEU A 61 8.20 -11.39 -13.48
C LEU A 61 8.65 -12.81 -13.10
N LYS A 62 8.40 -13.22 -11.86
CA LYS A 62 8.74 -14.55 -11.35
C LYS A 62 8.10 -15.66 -12.18
N TYR A 63 6.78 -15.60 -12.40
CA TYR A 63 6.06 -16.67 -13.10
C TYR A 63 6.29 -16.64 -14.61
N THR A 64 6.45 -15.45 -15.21
CA THR A 64 6.90 -15.32 -16.61
C THR A 64 8.22 -16.05 -16.82
N MET A 65 9.23 -15.78 -15.98
CA MET A 65 10.53 -16.42 -16.09
C MET A 65 10.47 -17.94 -15.91
N ARG A 66 9.58 -18.41 -15.02
CA ARG A 66 9.33 -19.84 -14.85
C ARG A 66 8.73 -20.46 -16.10
N CYS A 67 7.69 -19.87 -16.69
CA CYS A 67 7.10 -20.36 -17.94
C CYS A 67 8.08 -20.36 -19.12
N ILE A 68 9.03 -19.42 -19.16
CA ILE A 68 10.08 -19.41 -20.19
C ILE A 68 11.06 -20.59 -20.04
N HIS A 69 11.39 -21.01 -18.81
CA HIS A 69 12.46 -21.97 -18.54
C HIS A 69 12.00 -23.37 -18.11
N ARG A 70 10.78 -23.48 -17.59
CA ARG A 70 10.21 -24.70 -17.00
C ARG A 70 8.78 -24.86 -17.48
N ASP A 71 8.45 -26.09 -17.84
CA ASP A 71 7.11 -26.49 -18.20
C ASP A 71 6.47 -27.15 -16.96
N ASP A 72 5.91 -26.32 -16.07
CA ASP A 72 5.14 -26.79 -14.93
C ASP A 72 3.75 -26.13 -14.87
N ASN A 73 2.73 -26.96 -14.67
CA ASN A 73 1.32 -26.55 -14.73
C ASN A 73 0.97 -25.49 -13.67
N GLU A 74 1.62 -25.53 -12.50
CA GLU A 74 1.41 -24.56 -11.43
C GLU A 74 1.88 -23.16 -11.87
N SER A 75 3.08 -23.07 -12.43
CA SER A 75 3.62 -21.80 -12.93
C SER A 75 2.84 -21.27 -14.12
N ALA A 76 2.30 -22.13 -15.00
CA ALA A 76 1.42 -21.71 -16.08
C ALA A 76 0.12 -21.07 -15.55
N HIS A 77 -0.55 -21.71 -14.58
CA HIS A 77 -1.74 -21.13 -13.95
C HIS A 77 -1.45 -19.80 -13.26
N LEU A 78 -0.37 -19.74 -12.49
CA LEU A 78 0.03 -18.50 -11.80
C LEU A 78 0.46 -17.41 -12.79
N TYR A 79 1.09 -17.78 -13.90
CA TYR A 79 1.39 -16.83 -14.97
C TYR A 79 0.13 -16.20 -15.54
N ASP A 80 -0.89 -17.00 -15.88
CA ASP A 80 -2.16 -16.48 -16.43
C ASP A 80 -2.85 -15.51 -15.45
N GLU A 81 -2.87 -15.85 -14.16
CA GLU A 81 -3.40 -14.99 -13.10
C GLU A 81 -2.64 -13.65 -13.04
N TYR A 82 -1.32 -13.71 -12.95
CA TYR A 82 -0.50 -12.49 -12.83
C TYR A 82 -0.42 -11.70 -14.13
N TYR A 83 -0.62 -12.33 -15.30
CA TYR A 83 -0.74 -11.63 -16.58
C TYR A 83 -2.00 -10.76 -16.62
N ALA A 84 -3.15 -11.29 -16.20
CA ALA A 84 -4.37 -10.51 -16.08
C ALA A 84 -4.22 -9.32 -15.12
N LEU A 85 -3.55 -9.54 -13.97
CA LEU A 85 -3.24 -8.48 -13.03
C LEU A 85 -2.25 -7.45 -13.61
N ALA A 86 -1.23 -7.88 -14.34
CA ALA A 86 -0.27 -6.99 -14.99
C ALA A 86 -0.97 -6.04 -15.98
N LEU A 87 -1.94 -6.52 -16.76
CA LEU A 87 -2.74 -5.68 -17.67
C LEU A 87 -3.56 -4.59 -16.94
N ILE A 88 -3.90 -4.80 -15.67
CA ILE A 88 -4.67 -3.83 -14.86
C ILE A 88 -3.73 -2.84 -14.15
N TYR A 89 -2.63 -3.33 -13.59
CA TYR A 89 -1.82 -2.56 -12.63
C TYR A 89 -0.52 -1.99 -13.19
N PHE A 90 -0.05 -2.47 -14.34
CA PHE A 90 1.14 -1.91 -14.98
C PHE A 90 0.77 -0.64 -15.75
N PRO A 91 1.73 0.27 -15.99
CA PRO A 91 1.49 1.42 -16.85
C PRO A 91 1.06 0.97 -18.25
N SER A 92 0.09 1.66 -18.83
CA SER A 92 -0.48 1.32 -20.14
C SER A 92 0.55 1.31 -21.28
N GLU A 93 1.67 2.02 -21.10
CA GLU A 93 2.79 2.04 -22.04
C GLU A 93 3.48 0.67 -22.15
N LEU A 94 3.37 -0.18 -21.13
CA LEU A 94 3.95 -1.51 -21.11
C LEU A 94 3.02 -2.58 -21.69
N THR A 95 1.74 -2.28 -21.94
CA THR A 95 0.77 -3.24 -22.48
C THR A 95 1.25 -3.94 -23.76
N PRO A 96 1.85 -3.25 -24.75
CA PRO A 96 2.37 -3.92 -25.95
C PRO A 96 3.44 -4.98 -25.62
N VAL A 97 4.35 -4.68 -24.70
CA VAL A 97 5.42 -5.59 -24.27
C VAL A 97 4.83 -6.79 -23.51
N LEU A 98 3.82 -6.56 -22.65
CA LEU A 98 3.12 -7.64 -21.95
C LEU A 98 2.43 -8.61 -22.92
N MET A 99 1.75 -8.08 -23.94
CA MET A 99 1.09 -8.88 -24.97
C MET A 99 2.09 -9.68 -25.81
N ASP A 100 3.24 -9.08 -26.14
CA ASP A 100 4.32 -9.73 -26.89
C ASP A 100 4.94 -10.89 -26.09
N ILE A 101 5.23 -10.68 -24.80
CA ILE A 101 5.67 -11.75 -23.89
C ILE A 101 4.64 -12.88 -23.85
N ASN A 102 3.35 -12.55 -23.70
CA ASN A 102 2.29 -13.56 -23.65
C ASN A 102 2.18 -14.35 -24.96
N GLN A 103 2.30 -13.68 -26.11
CA GLN A 103 2.37 -14.37 -27.39
C GLN A 103 3.60 -15.29 -27.47
N CYS A 104 4.77 -14.83 -27.04
CA CYS A 104 6.00 -15.64 -27.07
C CYS A 104 5.94 -16.84 -26.11
N VAL A 105 5.38 -16.66 -24.91
CA VAL A 105 5.18 -17.73 -23.92
C VAL A 105 4.20 -18.78 -24.44
N THR A 106 3.05 -18.35 -24.98
CA THR A 106 2.02 -19.27 -25.51
C THR A 106 2.48 -20.02 -26.76
N THR A 107 3.28 -19.39 -27.62
CA THR A 107 3.89 -20.02 -28.80
C THR A 107 5.15 -20.81 -28.51
N ARG A 108 5.58 -20.88 -27.23
CA ARG A 108 6.80 -21.54 -26.75
C ARG A 108 8.08 -21.03 -27.43
N ASN A 109 8.12 -19.75 -27.81
CA ASN A 109 9.31 -19.08 -28.31
C ASN A 109 10.14 -18.50 -27.16
N GLY A 110 10.89 -19.37 -26.48
CA GLY A 110 11.63 -19.01 -25.27
C GLY A 110 12.69 -17.92 -25.46
N PHE A 111 13.36 -17.88 -26.63
CA PHE A 111 14.39 -16.87 -26.91
C PHE A 111 13.80 -15.46 -27.02
N GLN A 112 12.76 -15.27 -27.84
CA GLN A 112 12.08 -13.98 -27.95
C GLN A 112 11.39 -13.57 -26.64
N SER A 113 10.79 -14.54 -25.93
CA SER A 113 10.22 -14.29 -24.61
C SER A 113 11.26 -13.74 -23.63
N LEU A 114 12.49 -14.26 -23.66
CA LEU A 114 13.56 -13.84 -22.76
C LEU A 114 14.05 -12.41 -23.06
N ASP A 115 14.17 -12.05 -24.34
CA ASP A 115 14.55 -10.69 -24.74
C ASP A 115 13.51 -9.66 -24.29
N ALA A 116 12.23 -9.91 -24.61
CA ALA A 116 11.13 -9.06 -24.18
C ALA A 116 11.00 -8.98 -22.65
N PHE A 117 11.21 -10.11 -21.95
CA PHE A 117 11.25 -10.17 -20.48
C PHE A 117 12.38 -9.31 -19.89
N ASN A 118 13.58 -9.34 -20.49
CA ASN A 118 14.72 -8.57 -20.03
C ASN A 118 14.50 -7.06 -20.22
N GLU A 119 13.85 -6.66 -21.31
CA GLU A 119 13.44 -5.27 -21.52
C GLU A 119 12.41 -4.83 -20.47
N LEU A 120 11.35 -5.61 -20.29
CA LEU A 120 10.31 -5.33 -19.30
C LEU A 120 10.89 -5.22 -17.88
N SER A 121 11.81 -6.11 -17.51
CA SER A 121 12.46 -6.11 -16.19
C SER A 121 13.25 -4.81 -15.93
N LYS A 122 13.84 -4.20 -16.96
CA LYS A 122 14.51 -2.89 -16.83
C LYS A 122 13.51 -1.78 -16.56
N ASN A 123 12.38 -1.78 -17.27
CA ASN A 123 11.32 -0.79 -17.10
C ASN A 123 10.70 -0.89 -15.69
N ILE A 124 10.37 -2.10 -15.25
CA ILE A 124 9.83 -2.36 -13.90
C ILE A 124 10.83 -1.96 -12.82
N ARG A 125 12.13 -2.21 -13.00
CA ARG A 125 13.16 -1.73 -12.05
C ARG A 125 13.13 -0.21 -11.91
N GLY A 126 12.90 0.53 -12.98
CA GLY A 126 12.74 1.99 -12.92
C GLY A 126 11.54 2.38 -12.07
N ILE A 127 10.39 1.75 -12.35
CA ILE A 127 9.13 1.98 -11.64
C ILE A 127 9.26 1.68 -10.15
N LEU A 128 9.78 0.51 -9.78
CA LEU A 128 9.93 0.09 -8.38
C LEU A 128 10.91 0.95 -7.57
N LYS A 129 11.85 1.65 -8.23
CA LYS A 129 12.74 2.61 -7.55
C LYS A 129 12.06 3.94 -7.25
N THR A 130 10.98 4.26 -7.96
CA THR A 130 10.23 5.52 -7.83
C THR A 130 8.95 5.40 -7.02
N MET A 131 8.54 4.17 -6.69
CA MET A 131 7.42 3.85 -5.79
C MET A 131 7.81 4.02 -4.32
#